data_AF-B1WY95-F1
#
_entry.id   AF-B1WY95-F1
#
_cell.length_a   1.000
_cell.length_b   1.000
_cell.length_c   1.000
_cell.angle_alpha   90.00
_cell.angle_beta   90.00
_cell.angle_gamma   90.00
#
_symmetry.space_group_name_H-M   'P 1'
#
loop_
_entity.id
_entity.type
_entity.pdbx_description
1 polymer ?
#
loop_
_entity_poly.entity_id
_entity_poly.type
_entity_poly.pdbx_seq_one_letter_code
_entity_poly.pdbx_strand_id
1 'polypeptide(L)'
;MNRFLYEKSKSYQGYLIIPFLIAKVSGEFIYSYALLAAEGYEDEFHKAKNPTGLCSNTLAGIIEIAQEHLNQYSVNLKEDNYFNQRYTYQNTLIIIHQEGKRCFYDHYPSHELRNIAAPTLFLSANDCINWIKKRLDRRQAQLY
;
A
#
# COMPACT_ATOMS: atom_id res chain seq x y z
N MET A 1 -16.54 -0.23 -0.91
CA MET A 1 -15.17 0.19 -1.28
C MET A 1 -14.78 -0.54 -2.54
N ASN A 2 -14.49 0.17 -3.63
CA ASN A 2 -14.19 -0.47 -4.91
C ASN A 2 -12.74 -0.97 -4.98
N ARG A 3 -11.78 -0.17 -4.51
CA ARG A 3 -10.36 -0.54 -4.40
C ARG A 3 -9.57 0.44 -3.55
N PHE A 4 -8.39 0.01 -3.11
CA PHE A 4 -7.29 0.86 -2.68
C PHE A 4 -6.67 1.61 -3.87
N LEU A 5 -6.28 2.86 -3.63
CA LEU A 5 -5.65 3.75 -4.60
C LEU A 5 -4.13 3.76 -4.38
N TYR A 6 -3.48 2.63 -4.63
CA TYR A 6 -2.04 2.48 -4.41
C TYR A 6 -1.18 3.48 -5.19
N GLU A 7 -1.64 3.89 -6.38
CA GLU A 7 -0.99 4.92 -7.19
C GLU A 7 -1.04 6.33 -6.56
N LYS A 8 -1.89 6.52 -5.54
CA LYS A 8 -2.03 7.75 -4.75
C LYS A 8 -1.49 7.60 -3.33
N SER A 9 -0.84 6.47 -3.02
CA SER A 9 -0.28 6.21 -1.70
C SER A 9 0.94 7.07 -1.38
N LYS A 10 1.13 7.38 -0.10
CA LYS A 10 2.22 8.21 0.41
C LYS A 10 2.94 7.52 1.57
N SER A 11 4.25 7.40 1.47
CA SER A 11 5.09 6.96 2.60
C SER A 11 5.24 8.10 3.62
N TYR A 12 5.07 7.81 4.90
CA TYR A 12 5.21 8.76 6.01
C TYR A 12 5.52 8.02 7.32
N GLN A 13 6.61 8.40 8.02
CA GLN A 13 6.98 7.87 9.35
C GLN A 13 6.94 6.34 9.47
N GLY A 14 7.47 5.60 8.49
CA GLY A 14 7.45 4.13 8.52
C GLY A 14 6.09 3.49 8.16
N TYR A 15 5.14 4.28 7.68
CA TYR A 15 3.85 3.82 7.16
C TYR A 15 3.70 4.12 5.68
N LEU A 16 2.88 3.31 5.01
CA LEU A 16 2.27 3.65 3.73
C LEU A 16 0.80 4.04 3.98
N ILE A 17 0.49 5.31 3.73
CA ILE A 17 -0.88 5.82 3.73
C ILE A 17 -1.51 5.47 2.39
N ILE A 18 -2.62 4.73 2.43
CA ILE A 18 -3.29 4.17 1.25
C ILE A 18 -4.71 4.72 1.17
N PRO A 19 -4.97 5.73 0.34
CA PRO A 19 -6.33 6.25 0.14
C PRO A 19 -7.25 5.22 -0.51
N PHE A 20 -8.54 5.30 -0.20
CA PHE A 20 -9.58 4.57 -0.91
C PHE A 20 -10.90 5.36 -0.93
N LEU A 21 -11.72 5.11 -1.95
CA LEU A 21 -13.05 5.70 -2.05
C LEU A 21 -14.06 4.87 -1.26
N ILE A 22 -14.79 5.51 -0.34
CA ILE A 22 -15.87 4.86 0.41
C ILE A 22 -17.24 5.08 -0.23
N ALA A 23 -17.50 6.28 -0.76
CA ALA A 23 -18.78 6.63 -1.34
C ALA A 23 -18.66 7.80 -2.33
N LYS A 24 -19.72 8.00 -3.12
CA LYS A 24 -19.95 9.21 -3.90
C LYS A 24 -21.33 9.73 -3.53
N VAL A 25 -21.42 10.95 -3.00
CA VAL A 25 -22.67 11.55 -2.53
C VAL A 25 -22.89 12.87 -3.26
N SER A 26 -24.03 13.02 -3.94
CA SER A 26 -24.38 14.25 -4.67
C SER A 26 -23.31 14.74 -5.65
N GLY A 27 -22.56 13.81 -6.25
CA GLY A 27 -21.46 14.15 -7.18
C GLY A 27 -20.08 14.23 -6.53
N GLU A 28 -20.01 14.45 -5.22
CA GLU A 28 -18.77 14.56 -4.45
C GLU A 28 -18.22 13.17 -4.09
N PHE A 29 -16.90 13.02 -4.16
CA PHE A 29 -16.23 11.82 -3.70
C PHE A 29 -16.02 11.88 -2.18
N ILE A 30 -16.07 10.74 -1.50
CA ILE A 30 -15.71 10.63 -0.09
C ILE A 30 -14.59 9.61 0.04
N TYR A 31 -13.43 10.09 0.47
CA TYR A 31 -12.22 9.32 0.66
C TYR A 31 -11.99 8.99 2.13
N SER A 32 -11.44 7.80 2.33
CA SER A 32 -10.87 7.34 3.60
C SER A 32 -9.47 6.76 3.33
N TYR A 33 -8.79 6.25 4.34
CA TYR A 33 -7.43 5.72 4.23
C TYR A 33 -7.24 4.43 5.03
N ALA A 34 -6.28 3.63 4.59
CA ALA A 34 -5.71 2.54 5.37
C ALA A 34 -4.23 2.78 5.58
N LEU A 35 -3.68 2.16 6.62
CA LEU A 35 -2.26 2.21 6.95
C LEU A 35 -1.64 0.83 6.73
N LEU A 36 -0.41 0.81 6.23
CA LEU A 36 0.45 -0.36 6.22
C LEU A 36 1.76 0.03 6.89
N ALA A 37 2.07 -0.55 8.06
CA ALA A 37 3.29 -0.28 8.79
C ALA A 37 4.44 -1.16 8.28
N ALA A 38 5.66 -0.62 8.20
CA ALA A 38 6.87 -1.35 7.84
C ALA A 38 7.22 -2.44 8.87
N GLU A 39 6.96 -2.19 10.16
CA GLU A 39 7.18 -3.14 11.26
C GLU A 39 6.21 -4.33 11.26
N GLY A 40 5.22 -4.33 10.37
CA GLY A 40 4.31 -5.47 10.23
C GLY A 40 3.37 -5.59 11.43
N TYR A 41 3.09 -6.83 11.84
CA TYR A 41 2.09 -7.14 12.86
C TYR A 41 2.41 -6.65 14.28
N GLU A 42 3.63 -6.21 14.54
CA GLU A 42 4.02 -5.64 15.84
C GLU A 42 3.48 -4.22 16.02
N ASP A 43 3.03 -3.57 14.93
CA ASP A 43 2.48 -2.23 14.94
C ASP A 43 0.94 -2.25 14.93
N GLU A 44 0.32 -1.52 15.87
CA GLU A 44 -1.14 -1.50 16.05
C GLU A 44 -1.91 -0.91 14.87
N PHE A 45 -1.26 -0.09 14.05
CA PHE A 45 -1.83 0.51 12.85
C PHE A 45 -1.56 -0.29 11.59
N HIS A 46 -0.84 -1.42 11.67
CA HIS A 46 -0.62 -2.27 10.53
C HIS A 46 -1.94 -2.85 9.99
N LYS A 47 -2.26 -2.47 8.73
CA LYS A 47 -3.51 -2.80 8.02
C LYS A 47 -4.77 -2.16 8.62
N ALA A 48 -4.63 -1.21 9.54
CA ALA A 48 -5.76 -0.48 10.10
C ALA A 48 -6.47 0.33 9.01
N LYS A 49 -7.80 0.31 9.03
CA LYS A 49 -8.65 1.11 8.14
C LYS A 49 -9.28 2.23 8.93
N ASN A 50 -9.04 3.46 8.50
CA ASN A 50 -9.60 4.68 9.08
C ASN A 50 -9.54 4.73 10.62
N PRO A 51 -8.35 4.63 11.24
CA PRO A 51 -8.24 4.64 12.70
C PRO A 51 -8.82 5.91 13.35
N THR A 52 -8.88 7.03 12.63
CA THR A 52 -9.51 8.27 13.13
C THR A 52 -11.03 8.33 12.95
N GLY A 53 -11.61 7.50 12.08
CA GLY A 53 -13.01 7.63 11.67
C GLY A 53 -13.30 8.81 10.74
N LEU A 54 -12.31 9.66 10.45
CA LEU A 54 -12.48 10.86 9.62
C LEU A 54 -12.43 10.55 8.12
N CYS A 55 -13.05 11.41 7.32
CA CYS A 55 -13.08 11.31 5.86
C CYS A 55 -12.80 12.67 5.24
N SER A 56 -12.43 12.69 3.95
CA SER A 56 -12.27 13.92 3.18
C SER A 56 -12.93 13.79 1.82
N ASN A 57 -13.38 14.90 1.24
CA ASN A 57 -13.82 14.93 -0.15
C ASN A 57 -12.66 15.07 -1.16
N THR A 58 -11.42 15.23 -0.68
CA THR A 58 -10.23 15.30 -1.52
C THR A 58 -9.20 14.24 -1.14
N LEU A 59 -8.36 13.86 -2.11
CA LEU A 59 -7.22 12.98 -1.85
C LEU A 59 -6.16 13.65 -0.98
N ALA A 60 -5.91 14.94 -1.16
CA ALA A 60 -4.94 15.67 -0.34
C ALA A 60 -5.38 15.71 1.13
N GLY A 61 -6.65 16.08 1.39
CA GLY A 61 -7.17 16.17 2.74
C GLY A 61 -7.18 14.83 3.49
N ILE A 62 -7.45 13.71 2.81
CA ILE A 62 -7.39 12.41 3.51
C ILE A 62 -5.96 11.97 3.83
N ILE A 63 -4.97 12.39 3.03
CA ILE A 63 -3.56 12.18 3.34
C ILE A 63 -3.16 13.04 4.54
N GLU A 64 -3.56 14.32 4.57
CA GLU A 64 -3.29 15.23 5.69
C GLU A 64 -3.85 14.68 7.01
N ILE A 65 -5.13 14.26 7.02
CA ILE A 65 -5.76 13.61 8.18
C ILE A 65 -4.94 12.40 8.67
N ALA A 66 -4.47 11.56 7.75
CA ALA A 66 -3.68 10.39 8.11
C ALA A 66 -2.30 10.77 8.67
N GLN A 67 -1.66 11.81 8.14
CA GLN A 67 -0.39 12.32 8.65
C GLN A 67 -0.53 12.95 10.03
N GLU A 68 -1.60 13.73 10.26
CA GLU A 68 -1.92 14.29 11.59
C GLU A 68 -2.13 13.18 12.63
N HIS A 69 -2.87 12.14 12.27
CA HIS A 69 -3.05 10.96 13.11
C HIS A 69 -1.70 10.30 13.47
N LEU A 70 -0.86 10.04 12.47
CA LEU A 70 0.45 9.43 12.69
C LEU A 70 1.35 10.33 13.55
N ASN A 71 1.35 11.65 13.36
CA ASN A 71 2.10 12.58 14.19
C ASN A 71 1.69 12.56 15.66
N GLN A 72 0.43 12.26 15.95
CA GLN A 72 -0.10 12.24 17.31
C GLN A 72 0.12 10.89 18.01
N TYR A 73 -0.01 9.78 17.28
CA TYR A 73 -0.13 8.45 17.88
C TYR A 73 0.97 7.47 17.51
N SER A 74 1.69 7.69 16.41
CA SER A 74 2.79 6.78 16.04
C SER A 74 4.01 7.03 16.91
N VAL A 75 4.69 5.95 17.29
CA VAL A 75 6.09 6.05 17.71
C VAL A 75 6.85 6.52 16.48
N ASN A 76 7.71 7.53 16.60
CA ASN A 76 8.55 8.00 15.49
C ASN A 76 9.44 6.84 15.00
N LEU A 77 8.91 6.03 14.10
CA LEU A 77 9.66 5.05 13.35
C LEU A 77 10.64 5.86 12.50
N LYS A 78 11.93 5.51 12.56
CA LYS A 78 12.93 6.11 11.68
C LYS A 78 12.39 6.09 10.26
N GLU A 79 12.76 7.09 9.46
CA GLU A 79 12.47 7.10 8.01
C GLU A 79 12.97 5.78 7.41
N ASP A 80 12.07 4.80 7.33
CA ASP A 80 12.34 3.52 6.75
C ASP A 80 12.09 3.65 5.24
N ASN A 81 13.09 3.25 4.48
CA ASN A 81 13.04 3.23 3.03
C ASN A 81 12.22 2.06 2.48
N TYR A 82 11.64 1.22 3.34
CA TYR A 82 10.82 0.07 2.99
C TYR A 82 9.79 0.36 1.87
N PHE A 83 9.04 1.46 2.00
CA PHE A 83 8.01 1.84 1.01
C PHE A 83 8.53 2.66 -0.19
N ASN A 84 9.82 2.97 -0.25
CA ASN A 84 10.40 3.76 -1.34
C ASN A 84 10.45 2.95 -2.64
N GLN A 85 10.65 1.63 -2.54
CA GLN A 85 10.64 0.72 -3.69
C GLN A 85 9.27 0.06 -3.89
N ARG A 86 8.21 0.88 -3.84
CA ARG A 86 6.85 0.45 -4.16
C ARG A 86 6.51 0.67 -5.62
N TYR A 87 5.75 -0.24 -6.19
CA TYR A 87 5.27 -0.25 -7.55
C TYR A 87 3.77 -0.50 -7.58
N THR A 88 3.07 0.14 -8.51
CA THR A 88 1.66 -0.17 -8.80
C THR A 88 1.57 -0.80 -10.18
N TYR A 89 0.93 -1.97 -10.28
CA TYR A 89 0.69 -2.65 -11.55
C TYR A 89 -0.66 -3.39 -11.53
N GLN A 90 -1.49 -3.20 -12.56
CA GLN A 90 -2.85 -3.74 -12.62
C GLN A 90 -3.66 -3.52 -11.30
N ASN A 91 -3.57 -2.31 -10.73
CA ASN A 91 -4.19 -1.92 -9.46
C ASN A 91 -3.72 -2.67 -8.20
N THR A 92 -2.68 -3.50 -8.29
CA THR A 92 -2.02 -4.14 -7.15
C THR A 92 -0.84 -3.32 -6.66
N LEU A 93 -0.50 -3.46 -5.38
CA LEU A 93 0.71 -2.90 -4.78
C LEU A 93 1.77 -3.98 -4.70
N ILE A 94 2.97 -3.66 -5.17
CA ILE A 94 4.15 -4.49 -5.06
C ILE A 94 5.19 -3.67 -4.30
N ILE A 95 5.75 -4.20 -3.21
CA ILE A 95 6.83 -3.54 -2.47
C ILE A 95 8.04 -4.45 -2.56
N ILE A 96 9.15 -3.93 -3.07
CA ILE A 96 10.40 -4.68 -3.15
C ILE A 96 11.31 -4.23 -2.01
N HIS A 97 11.96 -5.18 -1.36
CA HIS A 97 12.99 -4.87 -0.37
C HIS A 97 14.17 -5.82 -0.54
N GLN A 98 15.37 -5.26 -0.32
CA GLN A 98 16.63 -5.96 -0.47
C GLN A 98 17.21 -6.27 0.92
N GLU A 99 17.53 -7.52 1.17
CA GLU A 99 18.23 -7.96 2.37
C GLU A 99 19.52 -8.70 1.96
N GLY A 100 20.66 -8.04 2.16
CA GLY A 100 21.94 -8.53 1.64
C GLY A 100 21.91 -8.73 0.12
N LYS A 101 22.12 -9.96 -0.35
CA LYS A 101 22.09 -10.33 -1.78
C LYS A 101 20.72 -10.86 -2.24
N ARG A 102 19.72 -10.88 -1.37
CA ARG A 102 18.39 -11.42 -1.65
C ARG A 102 17.39 -10.28 -1.84
N CYS A 103 16.55 -10.42 -2.86
CA CYS A 103 15.44 -9.53 -3.14
C CYS A 103 14.14 -10.25 -2.77
N PHE A 104 13.38 -9.62 -1.89
CA PHE A 104 12.07 -10.05 -1.44
C PHE A 104 11.00 -9.09 -1.96
N TYR A 105 9.76 -9.54 -1.91
CA TYR A 105 8.64 -8.68 -2.28
C TYR A 105 7.39 -9.00 -1.47
N ASP A 106 6.62 -7.95 -1.26
CA ASP A 106 5.22 -8.05 -0.88
C ASP A 106 4.34 -7.79 -2.08
N HIS A 107 3.14 -8.38 -2.06
CA HIS A 107 2.14 -8.20 -3.10
C HIS A 107 0.75 -8.11 -2.47
N TYR A 108 0.09 -6.95 -2.63
CA TYR A 108 -1.24 -6.68 -2.09
C TYR A 108 -2.26 -6.48 -3.21
N PRO A 109 -3.36 -7.27 -3.24
CA PRO A 109 -4.46 -7.07 -4.17
C PRO A 109 -5.21 -5.77 -3.92
N SER A 110 -5.82 -5.21 -4.96
CA SER A 110 -6.53 -3.92 -4.92
C SER A 110 -7.66 -3.80 -3.88
N HIS A 111 -8.16 -4.90 -3.32
CA HIS A 111 -9.34 -4.93 -2.45
C HIS A 111 -9.03 -5.34 -0.99
N GLU A 112 -7.82 -5.86 -0.72
CA GLU A 112 -7.44 -6.32 0.62
C GLU A 112 -5.96 -6.04 0.91
N LEU A 113 -5.64 -5.66 2.15
CA LEU A 113 -4.26 -5.54 2.61
C LEU A 113 -3.74 -6.91 3.09
N ARG A 114 -3.93 -7.96 2.29
CA ARG A 114 -3.36 -9.28 2.54
C ARG A 114 -2.19 -9.50 1.58
N ASN A 115 -1.02 -9.79 2.14
CA ASN A 115 0.15 -10.11 1.33
C ASN A 115 -0.05 -11.50 0.70
N ILE A 116 -0.04 -11.56 -0.63
CA ILE A 116 -0.19 -12.79 -1.43
C ILE A 116 1.11 -13.14 -2.19
N ALA A 117 2.25 -12.59 -1.75
CA ALA A 117 3.54 -12.93 -2.31
C ALA A 117 3.78 -14.46 -2.25
N ALA A 118 4.21 -15.03 -3.36
CA ALA A 118 4.70 -16.39 -3.40
C ALA A 118 6.16 -16.43 -2.92
N PRO A 119 6.58 -17.51 -2.23
CA PRO A 119 7.96 -17.67 -1.75
C PRO A 119 8.91 -17.85 -2.93
N THR A 120 9.40 -16.75 -3.47
CA THR A 120 10.36 -16.69 -4.57
C THR A 120 11.50 -15.77 -4.19
N LEU A 121 12.74 -16.24 -4.39
CA LEU A 121 13.95 -15.45 -4.15
C LEU A 121 14.46 -14.87 -5.47
N PHE A 122 14.72 -13.56 -5.49
CA PHE A 122 15.33 -12.88 -6.62
C PHE A 122 16.72 -12.35 -6.25
N LEU A 123 17.56 -12.14 -7.26
CA LEU A 123 18.87 -11.51 -7.08
C LEU A 123 18.82 -10.00 -7.31
N SER A 124 17.76 -9.50 -7.96
CA SER A 124 17.57 -8.08 -8.22
C SER A 124 16.08 -7.68 -8.21
N ALA A 125 15.82 -6.41 -7.93
CA ALA A 125 14.48 -5.81 -8.01
C ALA A 125 13.89 -5.89 -9.43
N ASN A 126 14.73 -5.75 -10.45
CA ASN A 126 14.30 -5.83 -11.86
C ASN A 126 13.81 -7.23 -12.24
N ASP A 127 14.51 -8.28 -11.79
CA ASP A 127 14.07 -9.66 -12.04
C ASP A 127 12.75 -9.95 -11.33
N CYS A 128 12.63 -9.49 -10.09
CA CYS A 128 11.42 -9.60 -9.28
C CYS A 128 10.22 -8.96 -9.98
N ILE A 129 10.31 -7.67 -10.34
CA ILE A 129 9.19 -6.95 -10.94
C ILE A 129 8.79 -7.52 -12.30
N ASN A 130 9.76 -7.94 -13.13
CA ASN A 130 9.49 -8.54 -14.42
C ASN A 130 8.78 -9.89 -14.30
N TRP A 131 9.18 -10.70 -13.31
CA TRP A 131 8.52 -11.97 -13.02
C TRP A 131 7.06 -11.76 -12.56
N ILE A 132 6.84 -10.80 -11.66
CA ILE A 132 5.50 -10.47 -11.15
C ILE A 132 4.59 -10.00 -12.29
N LYS A 133 5.06 -9.06 -13.13
CA LYS A 133 4.30 -8.55 -14.29
C LYS A 133 3.89 -9.68 -15.24
N LYS A 134 4.83 -10.52 -15.67
CA LYS A 134 4.55 -11.67 -16.53
C LYS A 134 3.48 -12.61 -15.95
N ARG A 135 3.49 -12.81 -14.63
CA ARG A 135 2.51 -13.65 -13.95
C ARG A 135 1.12 -13.01 -13.93
N LEU A 136 1.05 -11.69 -13.70
CA LEU A 136 -0.21 -10.93 -13.72
C LEU A 136 -0.80 -10.87 -15.13
N ASP A 137 0.03 -10.63 -16.15
CA ASP A 137 -0.38 -10.61 -17.56
C ASP A 137 -1.00 -11.93 -18.01
N ARG A 138 -0.38 -13.06 -17.64
CA ARG A 138 -0.93 -14.39 -17.96
C ARG A 138 -2.28 -14.64 -17.30
N ARG A 139 -2.47 -14.20 -16.05
CA ARG A 139 -3.77 -14.33 -15.36
C ARG A 139 -4.84 -13.49 -16.04
N GLN A 140 -4.50 -12.27 -16.47
CA GLN A 140 -5.42 -11.42 -17.18
C GLN A 140 -5.83 -12.03 -18.53
N ALA A 141 -4.88 -12.59 -19.27
CA ALA A 141 -5.14 -13.24 -20.55
C ALA A 141 -5.98 -14.54 -20.45
N GLN A 142 -6.10 -15.15 -19.26
CA GLN A 142 -6.94 -16.33 -19.01
C GLN A 142 -8.38 -15.99 -18.63
N LEU A 143 -8.67 -14.71 -18.33
CA LEU A 143 -10.00 -14.21 -18.00
C LEU A 143 -10.77 -13.69 -19.23
N TYR A 144 -10.13 -13.75 -20.41
CA TYR A 144 -10.69 -13.45 -21.73
C TYR A 144 -10.63 -14.70 -22.60
#